data_AF-A0A3A4XR81-F1
#
_entry.id   AF-A0A3A4XR81-F1
#
_cell.length_a   1.000
_cell.length_b   1.000
_cell.length_c   1.000
_cell.angle_alpha   90.00
_cell.angle_beta   90.00
_cell.angle_gamma   90.00
#
_symmetry.space_group_name_H-M   'P 1'
#
loop_
_entity.id
_entity.type
_entity.pdbx_description
1 polymer ?
#
loop_
_entity_poly.entity_id
_entity_poly.type
_entity_poly.pdbx_seq_one_letter_code
_entity_poly.pdbx_strand_id
1 'polypeptide(L)'
;MKDRIERGFIVLADISGFTSFMERTEIAHSATILQGLINLIIQRFSPVLHIAEVEGDAVFAYVPESRITRGELLLELIEATYADYRDRQQTMQHNAGCPCRACQAIHTLDLKFVTHHGEYILQDIAGKRKPVGASVNLVHRLLKNNINAVTGWRGYALFSQPSLENMRVHPDVMRYLDIPYEFGVVPTGIIDLNARYNKLLQDRRVFLSREEADLSTSYTFNALPPVVWDWLTDPRKRKHWVPHSNLSVEQQPLGRTGPSTRYHCSTSDVIEEIVDWRPFKYYTVYLIKGRFKIMITSELEPVESGTHIRWNMKWCGPLSRMIGRPVTRFFANKKFQLKENFERLAQLAADVEKPERPGDAAAASAYRSSQSEKMPG
;
A
#
# COMPACT_ATOMS: atom_id res chain seq x y z
N MET A 1 -9.70 -47.17 3.60
CA MET A 1 -8.53 -46.36 3.23
C MET A 1 -7.71 -46.20 4.50
N LYS A 2 -6.45 -46.63 4.58
CA LYS A 2 -5.66 -46.49 5.81
C LYS A 2 -5.29 -45.01 5.98
N ASP A 3 -5.67 -44.45 7.11
CA ASP A 3 -5.27 -43.12 7.57
C ASP A 3 -3.75 -43.07 7.69
N ARG A 4 -3.08 -42.51 6.69
CA ARG A 4 -1.62 -42.39 6.61
C ARG A 4 -1.20 -41.11 7.34
N ILE A 5 -0.15 -41.22 8.16
CA ILE A 5 0.50 -40.05 8.75
C ILE A 5 1.13 -39.25 7.61
N GLU A 6 0.74 -37.99 7.51
CA GLU A 6 1.31 -37.00 6.59
C GLU A 6 2.10 -35.96 7.39
N ARG A 7 3.05 -35.31 6.71
CA ARG A 7 3.84 -34.20 7.23
C ARG A 7 3.66 -32.98 6.36
N GLY A 8 3.54 -31.82 6.98
CA GLY A 8 3.35 -30.58 6.24
C GLY A 8 3.06 -29.39 7.12
N PHE A 9 2.69 -28.30 6.47
CA PHE A 9 2.37 -27.05 7.12
C PHE A 9 0.89 -26.95 7.46
N ILE A 10 0.61 -26.47 8.66
CA ILE A 10 -0.71 -26.17 9.23
C ILE A 10 -0.73 -24.66 9.45
N VAL A 11 -1.71 -23.98 8.86
CA VAL A 11 -1.83 -22.52 8.87
C VAL A 11 -3.21 -22.12 9.38
N LEU A 12 -3.24 -21.29 10.42
CA LEU A 12 -4.43 -20.56 10.85
C LEU A 12 -4.28 -19.09 10.50
N ALA A 13 -5.31 -18.50 9.89
CA ALA A 13 -5.45 -17.06 9.70
C ALA A 13 -6.66 -16.57 10.48
N ASP A 14 -6.49 -15.65 11.42
CA ASP A 14 -7.49 -15.26 12.41
C ASP A 14 -7.66 -13.74 12.46
N ILE A 15 -8.90 -13.27 12.42
CA ILE A 15 -9.21 -11.84 12.41
C ILE A 15 -9.14 -11.28 13.84
N SER A 16 -8.01 -10.62 14.14
CA SER A 16 -7.81 -9.91 15.40
C SER A 16 -8.89 -8.84 15.64
N GLY A 17 -9.55 -8.93 16.79
CA GLY A 17 -10.61 -7.99 17.20
C GLY A 17 -12.03 -8.41 16.82
N PHE A 18 -12.21 -9.58 16.19
CA PHE A 18 -13.49 -10.10 15.76
C PHE A 18 -14.56 -10.15 16.85
N THR A 19 -14.29 -10.77 18.01
CA THR A 19 -15.29 -10.94 19.07
C THR A 19 -15.84 -9.60 19.53
N SER A 20 -14.94 -8.66 19.83
CA SER A 20 -15.32 -7.29 20.23
C SER A 20 -16.10 -6.56 19.12
N PHE A 21 -15.72 -6.76 17.86
CA PHE A 21 -16.43 -6.20 16.72
C PHE A 21 -17.86 -6.74 16.66
N MET A 22 -18.06 -8.07 16.70
CA MET A 22 -19.39 -8.69 16.67
C MET A 22 -20.29 -8.30 17.84
N GLU A 23 -19.73 -8.20 19.05
CA GLU A 23 -20.51 -7.87 20.26
C GLU A 23 -20.95 -6.40 20.33
N ARG A 24 -20.16 -5.48 19.75
CA ARG A 24 -20.34 -4.04 19.96
C ARG A 24 -20.97 -3.31 18.78
N THR A 25 -21.32 -4.02 17.71
CA THR A 25 -21.73 -3.42 16.44
C THR A 25 -22.98 -4.09 15.87
N GLU A 26 -23.54 -3.49 14.82
CA GLU A 26 -24.78 -3.95 14.19
C GLU A 26 -24.56 -5.23 13.37
N ILE A 27 -25.14 -6.33 13.84
CA ILE A 27 -24.93 -7.71 13.34
C ILE A 27 -24.96 -7.81 11.81
N ALA A 28 -25.93 -7.16 11.15
CA ALA A 28 -26.10 -7.27 9.70
C ALA A 28 -24.87 -6.79 8.92
N HIS A 29 -24.39 -5.57 9.19
CA HIS A 29 -23.21 -5.05 8.51
C HIS A 29 -21.93 -5.73 8.97
N SER A 30 -21.84 -6.09 10.24
CA SER A 30 -20.68 -6.81 10.78
C SER A 30 -20.48 -8.14 10.08
N ALA A 31 -21.56 -8.91 9.90
CA ALA A 31 -21.54 -10.16 9.16
C ALA A 31 -21.10 -9.96 7.70
N THR A 32 -21.61 -8.94 7.00
CA THR A 32 -21.21 -8.64 5.61
C THR A 32 -19.72 -8.26 5.50
N ILE A 33 -19.23 -7.41 6.41
CA ILE A 33 -17.82 -6.98 6.44
C ILE A 33 -16.92 -8.20 6.66
N LEU A 34 -17.23 -9.02 7.67
CA LEU A 34 -16.44 -10.20 8.03
C LEU A 34 -16.47 -11.25 6.93
N GLN A 35 -17.63 -11.51 6.32
CA GLN A 35 -17.74 -12.41 5.19
C GLN A 35 -16.85 -11.95 4.02
N GLY A 36 -16.82 -10.64 3.73
CA GLY A 36 -15.97 -10.10 2.68
C GLY A 36 -14.47 -10.27 2.95
N LEU A 37 -14.05 -10.18 4.22
CA LEU A 37 -12.66 -10.38 4.63
C LEU A 37 -12.27 -11.86 4.66
N ILE A 38 -13.12 -12.74 5.20
CA ILE A 38 -12.91 -14.19 5.23
C ILE A 38 -12.84 -14.75 3.80
N ASN A 39 -13.74 -14.33 2.92
CA ASN A 39 -13.71 -14.74 1.51
C ASN A 39 -12.40 -14.36 0.81
N LEU A 40 -11.82 -13.20 1.13
CA LEU A 40 -10.52 -12.79 0.60
C LEU A 40 -9.41 -13.75 1.05
N ILE A 41 -9.39 -14.12 2.33
CA ILE A 41 -8.40 -15.06 2.88
C ILE A 41 -8.53 -16.42 2.18
N ILE A 42 -9.76 -16.94 2.06
CA ILE A 42 -10.03 -18.22 1.37
C ILE A 42 -9.56 -18.16 -0.09
N GLN A 43 -9.86 -17.08 -0.81
CA GLN A 43 -9.45 -16.89 -2.20
C GLN A 43 -7.93 -16.86 -2.35
N ARG A 44 -7.20 -16.24 -1.42
CA ARG A 44 -5.74 -16.22 -1.43
C ARG A 44 -5.11 -17.55 -1.05
N PHE A 45 -5.70 -18.27 -0.10
CA PHE A 45 -5.18 -19.55 0.37
C PHE A 45 -5.41 -20.69 -0.61
N SER A 46 -6.60 -20.78 -1.22
CA SER A 46 -7.03 -21.95 -2.02
C SER A 46 -6.09 -22.39 -3.16
N PRO A 47 -5.35 -21.49 -3.86
CA PRO A 47 -4.39 -21.90 -4.89
C PRO A 47 -3.17 -22.67 -4.35
N VAL A 48 -2.81 -22.47 -3.08
CA VAL A 48 -1.57 -23.00 -2.49
C VAL A 48 -1.85 -23.99 -1.35
N LEU A 49 -2.87 -23.72 -0.54
CA LEU A 49 -3.25 -24.48 0.64
C LEU A 49 -4.61 -25.15 0.46
N HIS A 50 -4.80 -26.29 1.14
CA HIS A 50 -6.10 -26.92 1.29
C HIS A 50 -6.84 -26.30 2.47
N ILE A 51 -8.03 -25.74 2.22
CA ILE A 51 -8.91 -25.26 3.30
C ILE A 51 -9.56 -26.45 3.99
N ALA A 52 -9.26 -26.65 5.28
CA ALA A 52 -9.88 -27.67 6.11
C ALA A 52 -11.23 -27.17 6.66
N GLU A 53 -11.25 -25.94 7.18
CA GLU A 53 -12.43 -25.37 7.82
C GLU A 53 -12.37 -23.83 7.89
N VAL A 54 -13.53 -23.23 8.12
CA VAL A 54 -13.69 -21.83 8.52
C VAL A 54 -14.42 -21.85 9.86
N GLU A 55 -13.76 -21.40 10.91
CA GLU A 55 -14.22 -21.42 12.31
C GLU A 55 -14.50 -20.00 12.78
N GLY A 56 -15.70 -19.49 12.53
CA GLY A 56 -16.04 -18.10 12.87
C GLY A 56 -15.15 -17.11 12.11
N ASP A 57 -14.11 -16.62 12.78
CA ASP A 57 -13.12 -15.64 12.31
C ASP A 57 -11.78 -16.21 11.90
N ALA A 58 -11.59 -17.52 12.04
CA ALA A 58 -10.38 -18.22 11.65
C ALA A 58 -10.59 -19.04 10.36
N VAL A 59 -9.63 -18.96 9.45
CA VAL A 59 -9.51 -19.87 8.30
C VAL A 59 -8.43 -20.89 8.62
N PHE A 60 -8.82 -22.17 8.64
CA PHE A 60 -7.94 -23.29 8.88
C PHE A 60 -7.54 -23.97 7.57
N ALA A 61 -6.25 -23.94 7.26
CA ALA A 61 -5.68 -24.53 6.07
C ALA A 61 -4.45 -25.39 6.36
N TYR A 62 -4.12 -26.28 5.44
CA TYR A 62 -2.93 -27.13 5.51
C TYR A 62 -2.37 -27.42 4.12
N VAL A 63 -1.11 -27.84 4.06
CA VAL A 63 -0.46 -28.28 2.83
C VAL A 63 0.59 -29.34 3.14
N PRO A 64 0.60 -30.49 2.43
CA PRO A 64 1.68 -31.48 2.55
C PRO A 64 3.03 -30.86 2.17
N GLU A 65 4.09 -31.23 2.88
CA GLU A 65 5.44 -30.68 2.62
C GLU A 65 5.90 -30.94 1.19
N SER A 66 5.46 -32.04 0.56
CA SER A 66 5.77 -32.39 -0.82
C SER A 66 5.27 -31.37 -1.85
N ARG A 67 4.34 -30.48 -1.49
CA ARG A 67 3.85 -29.39 -2.36
C ARG A 67 4.60 -28.07 -2.16
N ILE A 68 5.40 -27.95 -1.11
CA ILE A 68 6.18 -26.75 -0.81
C ILE A 68 7.64 -27.02 -1.17
N THR A 69 8.03 -26.66 -2.38
CA THR A 69 9.42 -26.82 -2.87
C THR A 69 10.33 -25.68 -2.41
N ARG A 70 9.77 -24.49 -2.16
CA ARG A 70 10.46 -23.32 -1.63
C ARG A 70 9.69 -22.80 -0.42
N GLY A 71 10.27 -22.88 0.77
CA GLY A 71 9.63 -22.45 2.01
C GLY A 71 9.23 -20.97 2.05
N GLU A 72 9.93 -20.13 1.28
CA GLU A 72 9.59 -18.71 1.08
C GLU A 72 8.18 -18.50 0.52
N LEU A 73 7.63 -19.46 -0.23
CA LEU A 73 6.28 -19.38 -0.77
C LEU A 73 5.22 -19.14 0.32
N LEU A 74 5.37 -19.76 1.50
CA LEU A 74 4.42 -19.56 2.59
C LEU A 74 4.53 -18.17 3.20
N LEU A 75 5.74 -17.63 3.30
CA LEU A 75 5.95 -16.26 3.77
C LEU A 75 5.36 -15.26 2.77
N GLU A 76 5.64 -15.42 1.48
CA GLU A 76 5.06 -14.59 0.41
C GLU A 76 3.53 -14.64 0.41
N LEU A 77 2.96 -15.83 0.57
CA LEU A 77 1.51 -16.01 0.65
C LEU A 77 0.92 -15.26 1.85
N ILE A 78 1.54 -15.36 3.02
CA ILE A 78 1.09 -14.66 4.24
C ILE A 78 1.20 -13.14 4.05
N GLU A 79 2.34 -12.63 3.58
CA GLU A 79 2.57 -11.21 3.34
C GLU A 79 1.60 -10.63 2.30
N ALA A 80 1.40 -11.35 1.18
CA ALA A 80 0.46 -10.93 0.15
C ALA A 80 -0.99 -10.94 0.65
N THR A 81 -1.40 -12.01 1.33
CA THR A 81 -2.76 -12.12 1.91
C THR A 81 -3.01 -10.99 2.90
N TYR A 82 -2.03 -10.66 3.74
CA TYR A 82 -2.13 -9.55 4.68
C TYR A 82 -2.25 -8.20 3.96
N ALA A 83 -1.44 -7.97 2.91
CA ALA A 83 -1.51 -6.73 2.14
C ALA A 83 -2.89 -6.53 1.49
N ASP A 84 -3.43 -7.56 0.84
CA ASP A 84 -4.76 -7.48 0.23
C ASP A 84 -5.88 -7.33 1.28
N TYR A 85 -5.73 -7.98 2.44
CA TYR A 85 -6.64 -7.81 3.56
C TYR A 85 -6.68 -6.34 4.00
N ARG A 86 -5.51 -5.70 4.16
CA ARG A 86 -5.40 -4.28 4.55
C ARG A 86 -5.98 -3.36 3.48
N ASP A 87 -5.68 -3.60 2.21
CA ASP A 87 -6.25 -2.83 1.09
C ASP A 87 -7.78 -2.96 1.04
N ARG A 88 -8.31 -4.18 1.26
CA ARG A 88 -9.75 -4.45 1.30
C ARG A 88 -10.41 -3.76 2.49
N GLN A 89 -9.81 -3.84 3.67
CA GLN A 89 -10.29 -3.18 4.88
C GLN A 89 -10.37 -1.66 4.69
N GLN A 90 -9.30 -1.04 4.17
CA GLN A 90 -9.28 0.40 3.87
C GLN A 90 -10.35 0.78 2.84
N THR A 91 -10.51 -0.03 1.80
CA THR A 91 -11.56 0.17 0.78
C THR A 91 -12.96 0.09 1.39
N MET A 92 -13.22 -0.89 2.25
CA MET A 92 -14.50 -1.01 2.96
C MET A 92 -14.75 0.19 3.88
N GLN A 93 -13.72 0.64 4.60
CA GLN A 93 -13.80 1.81 5.48
C GLN A 93 -14.10 3.10 4.70
N HIS A 94 -13.47 3.29 3.54
CA HIS A 94 -13.67 4.47 2.69
C HIS A 94 -15.05 4.49 2.03
N ASN A 95 -15.55 3.32 1.60
CA ASN A 95 -16.84 3.18 0.94
C ASN A 95 -18.01 3.04 1.93
N ALA A 96 -17.75 3.04 3.24
CA ALA A 96 -18.78 2.98 4.26
C ALA A 96 -19.60 4.28 4.26
N GLY A 97 -20.71 4.31 3.52
CA GLY A 97 -21.66 5.43 3.50
C GLY A 97 -22.59 5.47 4.72
N CYS A 98 -22.39 4.59 5.71
CA CYS A 98 -23.29 4.39 6.83
C CYS A 98 -22.64 4.83 8.15
N PRO A 99 -23.35 5.55 9.04
CA PRO A 99 -22.79 6.00 10.31
C PRO A 99 -22.87 4.95 11.44
N CYS A 100 -23.18 3.68 11.13
CA CYS A 100 -23.33 2.65 12.16
C CYS A 100 -21.98 2.26 12.78
N ARG A 101 -22.01 1.67 13.98
CA ARG A 101 -20.79 1.28 14.71
C ARG A 101 -19.97 0.25 13.94
N ALA A 102 -20.61 -0.68 13.23
CA ALA A 102 -19.91 -1.65 12.39
C ALA A 102 -19.07 -0.96 11.31
N CYS A 103 -19.69 -0.03 10.54
CA CYS A 103 -19.03 0.77 9.49
C CYS A 103 -17.87 1.61 10.05
N GLN A 104 -18.04 2.19 11.24
CA GLN A 104 -17.01 3.02 11.88
C GLN A 104 -15.88 2.19 12.49
N ALA A 105 -16.16 0.97 12.96
CA ALA A 105 -15.19 0.13 13.64
C ALA A 105 -14.38 -0.80 12.71
N ILE A 106 -14.57 -0.73 11.37
CA ILE A 106 -13.84 -1.58 10.41
C ILE A 106 -12.33 -1.50 10.64
N HIS A 107 -11.80 -0.29 10.87
CA HIS A 107 -10.37 -0.05 11.13
C HIS A 107 -9.80 -0.77 12.37
N THR A 108 -10.65 -1.27 13.26
CA THR A 108 -10.24 -2.00 14.48
C THR A 108 -9.90 -3.46 14.22
N LEU A 109 -10.36 -4.02 13.10
CA LEU A 109 -10.04 -5.38 12.69
C LEU A 109 -8.58 -5.45 12.19
N ASP A 110 -7.90 -6.57 12.42
CA ASP A 110 -6.58 -6.85 11.85
C ASP A 110 -6.48 -8.35 11.59
N LEU A 111 -5.36 -8.83 11.05
CA LEU A 111 -5.22 -10.24 10.67
C LEU A 111 -3.90 -10.80 11.21
N LYS A 112 -3.98 -11.92 11.94
CA LYS A 112 -2.80 -12.67 12.39
C LYS A 112 -2.75 -14.07 11.78
N PHE A 113 -1.55 -14.60 11.67
CA PHE A 113 -1.29 -15.94 11.15
C PHE A 113 -0.50 -16.77 12.14
N VAL A 114 -0.79 -18.06 12.23
CA VAL A 114 -0.02 -19.05 12.99
C VAL A 114 0.33 -20.20 12.06
N THR A 115 1.62 -20.46 11.91
CA THR A 115 2.15 -21.52 11.05
C THR A 115 2.96 -22.52 11.87
N HIS A 116 2.69 -23.80 11.66
CA HIS A 116 3.46 -24.90 12.22
C HIS A 116 3.73 -25.97 11.17
N HIS A 117 4.87 -26.64 11.28
CA HIS A 117 5.18 -27.83 10.49
C HIS A 117 5.21 -29.04 11.43
N GLY A 118 4.51 -30.09 11.05
CA GLY A 118 4.43 -31.29 11.87
C GLY A 118 3.60 -32.41 11.25
N GLU A 119 3.33 -33.43 12.05
CA GLU A 119 2.60 -34.63 11.64
C GLU A 119 1.10 -34.49 11.88
N TYR A 120 0.31 -34.90 10.90
CA TYR A 120 -1.14 -34.97 11.00
C TYR A 120 -1.68 -36.18 10.24
N ILE A 121 -2.89 -36.57 10.60
CA ILE A 121 -3.67 -37.58 9.88
C ILE A 121 -4.86 -36.90 9.24
N LEU A 122 -5.15 -37.21 7.98
CA LEU A 122 -6.34 -36.72 7.30
C LEU A 122 -7.53 -37.64 7.57
N GLN A 123 -8.51 -37.16 8.33
CA GLN A 123 -9.76 -37.87 8.62
C GLN A 123 -10.93 -37.26 7.86
N ASP A 124 -11.86 -38.10 7.40
CA ASP A 124 -13.14 -37.65 6.86
C ASP A 124 -14.14 -37.47 8.01
N ILE A 125 -14.55 -36.23 8.26
CA ILE A 125 -15.52 -35.88 9.29
C ILE A 125 -16.65 -35.13 8.59
N ALA A 126 -17.83 -35.75 8.55
CA ALA A 126 -19.03 -35.19 7.91
C ALA A 126 -18.81 -34.76 6.44
N GLY A 127 -18.06 -35.54 5.66
CA GLY A 127 -17.80 -35.27 4.24
C GLY A 127 -16.71 -34.20 4.00
N LYS A 128 -16.03 -33.76 5.06
CA LYS A 128 -14.89 -32.85 4.98
C LYS A 128 -13.63 -33.57 5.46
N ARG A 129 -12.59 -33.55 4.62
CA ARG A 129 -11.30 -34.13 4.97
C ARG A 129 -10.47 -33.11 5.75
N LYS A 130 -10.17 -33.41 7.01
CA LYS A 130 -9.50 -32.48 7.93
C LYS A 130 -8.25 -33.13 8.54
N PRO A 131 -7.17 -32.35 8.72
CA PRO A 131 -6.02 -32.80 9.50
C PRO A 131 -6.39 -32.86 10.99
N VAL A 132 -5.98 -33.93 11.65
CA VAL A 132 -6.09 -34.11 13.11
C VAL A 132 -4.76 -34.60 13.66
N GLY A 133 -4.48 -34.27 14.92
CA GLY A 133 -3.26 -34.71 15.60
C GLY A 133 -2.72 -33.68 16.59
N ALA A 134 -1.62 -34.03 17.26
CA ALA A 134 -0.97 -33.17 18.24
C ALA A 134 -0.51 -31.82 17.64
N SER A 135 -0.01 -31.83 16.39
CA SER A 135 0.39 -30.62 15.67
C SER A 135 -0.78 -29.67 15.38
N VAL A 136 -1.98 -30.20 15.15
CA VAL A 136 -3.20 -29.39 14.97
C VAL A 136 -3.59 -28.74 16.30
N ASN A 137 -3.63 -29.53 17.38
CA ASN A 137 -3.91 -29.02 18.73
C ASN A 137 -2.94 -27.91 19.16
N LEU A 138 -1.65 -28.08 18.83
CA LEU A 138 -0.62 -27.07 19.11
C LEU A 138 -0.93 -25.75 18.40
N VAL A 139 -1.27 -25.78 17.11
CA VAL A 139 -1.53 -24.57 16.32
C VAL A 139 -2.74 -23.79 16.82
N HIS A 140 -3.85 -24.47 17.16
CA HIS A 140 -5.02 -23.80 17.74
C HIS A 140 -4.73 -23.16 19.11
N ARG A 141 -3.79 -23.73 19.87
CA ARG A 141 -3.38 -23.15 21.16
C ARG A 141 -2.41 -21.99 20.98
N LEU A 142 -1.46 -22.11 20.05
CA LEU A 142 -0.60 -21.00 19.65
C LEU A 142 -1.42 -19.82 19.11
N LEU A 143 -2.61 -20.05 18.53
CA LEU A 143 -3.50 -18.98 18.12
C LEU A 143 -4.01 -18.11 19.29
N LYS A 144 -4.17 -18.71 20.47
CA LYS A 144 -4.62 -18.08 21.73
C LYS A 144 -3.46 -17.49 22.55
N ASN A 145 -2.41 -17.03 21.89
CA ASN A 145 -1.24 -16.44 22.54
C ASN A 145 -1.48 -15.00 23.05
N ASN A 146 -0.49 -14.48 23.78
CA ASN A 146 -0.46 -13.12 24.33
C ASN A 146 0.51 -12.17 23.61
N ILE A 147 0.89 -12.44 22.35
CA ILE A 147 1.83 -11.59 21.60
C ILE A 147 1.34 -10.15 21.54
N ASN A 148 0.04 -9.93 21.32
CA ASN A 148 -0.53 -8.58 21.27
C ASN A 148 -0.25 -7.79 22.56
N ALA A 149 -0.35 -8.42 23.73
CA ALA A 149 -0.08 -7.77 25.01
C ALA A 149 1.42 -7.45 25.20
N VAL A 150 2.31 -8.26 24.62
CA VAL A 150 3.76 -8.09 24.74
C VAL A 150 4.31 -7.08 23.73
N THR A 151 3.80 -7.08 22.49
CA THR A 151 4.36 -6.31 21.38
C THR A 151 3.51 -5.11 20.97
N GLY A 152 2.23 -5.09 21.35
CA GLY A 152 1.23 -4.16 20.83
C GLY A 152 0.71 -4.51 19.43
N TRP A 153 1.21 -5.57 18.78
CA TRP A 153 0.85 -5.90 17.41
C TRP A 153 -0.51 -6.60 17.32
N ARG A 154 -1.39 -6.08 16.46
CA ARG A 154 -2.69 -6.71 16.15
C ARG A 154 -2.60 -7.59 14.90
N GLY A 155 -1.81 -7.18 13.92
CA GLY A 155 -1.50 -7.94 12.71
C GLY A 155 -0.07 -8.46 12.74
N TYR A 156 0.09 -9.78 12.80
CA TYR A 156 1.41 -10.43 12.88
C TYR A 156 1.37 -11.84 12.31
N ALA A 157 2.53 -12.37 11.93
CA ALA A 157 2.71 -13.78 11.62
C ALA A 157 3.56 -14.45 12.70
N LEU A 158 3.14 -15.61 13.17
CA LEU A 158 3.84 -16.46 14.12
C LEU A 158 4.22 -17.77 13.42
N PHE A 159 5.48 -18.14 13.53
CA PHE A 159 6.05 -19.38 13.02
C PHE A 159 6.65 -20.17 14.18
N SER A 160 6.20 -21.40 14.39
CA SER A 160 6.89 -22.33 15.30
C SER A 160 8.29 -22.65 14.78
N GLN A 161 9.24 -23.00 15.67
CA GLN A 161 10.58 -23.42 15.26
C GLN A 161 10.58 -24.52 14.18
N PRO A 162 9.79 -25.61 14.26
CA PRO A 162 9.73 -26.59 13.18
C PRO A 162 9.33 -26.01 11.83
N SER A 163 8.44 -25.01 11.81
CA SER A 163 8.07 -24.33 10.56
C SER A 163 9.22 -23.48 10.00
N LEU A 164 9.99 -22.79 10.84
CA LEU A 164 11.14 -22.00 10.39
C LEU A 164 12.24 -22.89 9.83
N GLU A 165 12.54 -24.00 10.51
CA GLU A 165 13.55 -24.98 10.09
C GLU A 165 13.20 -25.59 8.72
N ASN A 166 11.93 -25.89 8.48
CA ASN A 166 11.45 -26.43 7.21
C ASN A 166 11.32 -25.37 6.12
N MET A 167 10.94 -24.13 6.48
CA MET A 167 10.89 -23.03 5.53
C MET A 167 12.29 -22.63 5.06
N ARG A 168 13.30 -22.74 5.94
CA ARG A 168 14.68 -22.25 5.72
C ARG A 168 14.73 -20.77 5.36
N VAL A 169 13.80 -19.99 5.93
CA VAL A 169 13.71 -18.54 5.75
C VAL A 169 13.84 -17.88 7.11
N HIS A 170 14.80 -16.97 7.22
CA HIS A 170 15.02 -16.13 8.40
C HIS A 170 14.95 -14.66 7.98
N PRO A 171 13.75 -14.05 8.00
CA PRO A 171 13.59 -12.65 7.67
C PRO A 171 14.36 -11.78 8.67
N ASP A 172 15.07 -10.76 8.18
CA ASP A 172 15.87 -9.83 9.01
C ASP A 172 15.05 -9.13 10.11
N VAL A 173 13.73 -9.07 9.93
CA VAL A 173 12.78 -8.40 10.83
C VAL A 173 12.12 -9.34 11.85
N MET A 174 12.49 -10.62 11.86
CA MET A 174 11.91 -11.63 12.75
C MET A 174 12.39 -11.43 14.20
N ARG A 175 11.43 -11.41 15.13
CA ARG A 175 11.73 -11.47 16.58
C ARG A 175 11.48 -12.88 17.08
N TYR A 176 12.33 -13.38 17.96
CA TYR A 176 12.16 -14.69 18.58
C TYR A 176 11.49 -14.56 19.94
N LEU A 177 10.53 -15.43 20.21
CA LEU A 177 9.79 -15.48 21.47
C LEU A 177 9.44 -16.93 21.80
N ASP A 178 9.60 -17.31 23.07
CA ASP A 178 9.11 -18.58 23.58
C ASP A 178 7.67 -18.42 24.05
N ILE A 179 6.77 -19.25 23.51
CA ILE A 179 5.36 -19.25 23.89
C ILE A 179 5.12 -20.42 24.85
N PRO A 180 4.64 -20.17 26.08
CA PRO A 180 4.29 -21.23 27.02
C PRO A 180 3.20 -22.15 26.46
N TYR A 181 3.37 -23.45 26.69
CA TYR A 181 2.47 -24.52 26.30
C TYR A 181 2.36 -25.56 27.43
N GLU A 182 1.24 -26.29 27.53
CA GLU A 182 1.00 -27.24 28.63
C GLU A 182 2.10 -28.30 28.80
N PHE A 183 2.85 -28.60 27.73
CA PHE A 183 3.93 -29.58 27.73
C PHE A 183 5.33 -28.95 27.57
N GLY A 184 5.46 -27.64 27.80
CA GLY A 184 6.76 -26.96 27.78
C GLY A 184 6.70 -25.55 27.17
N VAL A 185 7.78 -25.17 26.50
CA VAL A 185 7.84 -23.92 25.74
C VAL A 185 7.95 -24.24 24.27
N VAL A 186 7.33 -23.41 23.43
CA VAL A 186 7.40 -23.53 21.98
C VAL A 186 8.20 -22.33 21.50
N PRO A 187 9.45 -22.54 21.04
CA PRO A 187 10.21 -21.47 20.42
C PRO A 187 9.53 -21.02 19.13
N THR A 188 9.36 -19.72 18.97
CA THR A 188 8.69 -19.13 17.82
C THR A 188 9.45 -17.94 17.25
N GLY A 189 9.28 -17.71 15.95
CA GLY A 189 9.63 -16.46 15.30
C GLY A 189 8.36 -15.70 14.93
N ILE A 190 8.34 -14.39 15.20
CA ILE A 190 7.20 -13.51 14.93
C ILE A 190 7.61 -12.34 14.05
N ILE A 191 6.69 -11.89 13.19
CA ILE A 191 6.87 -10.77 12.25
C ILE A 191 5.70 -9.79 12.41
N ASP A 192 6.02 -8.50 12.48
CA ASP A 192 5.03 -7.42 12.38
C ASP A 192 4.58 -7.23 10.92
N LEU A 193 3.37 -7.66 10.62
CA LEU A 193 2.83 -7.58 9.26
C LEU A 193 2.39 -6.16 8.90
N ASN A 194 2.01 -5.32 9.87
CA ASN A 194 1.73 -3.91 9.61
C ASN A 194 3.00 -3.17 9.17
N ALA A 195 4.12 -3.40 9.88
CA ALA A 195 5.41 -2.82 9.49
C ALA A 195 5.82 -3.29 8.09
N ARG A 196 5.63 -4.57 7.78
CA ARG A 196 5.92 -5.14 6.46
C ARG A 196 5.03 -4.53 5.36
N TYR A 197 3.73 -4.42 5.59
CA TYR A 197 2.78 -3.78 4.68
C TYR A 197 3.15 -2.31 4.42
N ASN A 198 3.46 -1.55 5.46
CA ASN A 198 3.90 -0.17 5.32
C ASN A 198 5.19 -0.06 4.53
N LYS A 199 6.15 -0.97 4.73
CA LYS A 199 7.35 -1.07 3.90
C LYS A 199 7.00 -1.39 2.44
N LEU A 200 6.09 -2.31 2.16
CA LEU A 200 5.62 -2.57 0.78
C LEU A 200 4.97 -1.34 0.14
N LEU A 201 4.18 -0.56 0.88
CA LEU A 201 3.61 0.69 0.40
C LEU A 201 4.68 1.77 0.12
N GLN A 202 5.74 1.79 0.94
CA GLN A 202 6.90 2.66 0.76
C GLN A 202 7.78 2.20 -0.41
N ASP A 203 8.00 0.91 -0.57
CA ASP A 203 8.78 0.32 -1.67
C ASP A 203 8.06 0.48 -3.03
N ARG A 204 6.72 0.56 -3.02
CA ARG A 204 5.89 0.94 -4.19
C ARG A 204 5.86 2.44 -4.47
N ARG A 205 6.50 3.28 -3.65
CA ARG A 205 6.63 4.72 -3.90
C ARG A 205 7.58 4.94 -5.06
N VAL A 206 7.07 5.38 -6.21
CA VAL A 206 7.91 5.86 -7.30
C VAL A 206 8.14 7.34 -7.08
N PHE A 207 9.20 7.68 -6.36
CA PHE A 207 9.56 9.06 -6.03
C PHE A 207 11.03 9.29 -6.33
N LEU A 208 11.33 10.28 -7.17
CA LEU A 208 12.69 10.69 -7.48
C LEU A 208 13.15 11.75 -6.49
N SER A 209 14.12 11.42 -5.63
CA SER A 209 14.68 12.39 -4.68
C SER A 209 15.61 13.40 -5.37
N ARG A 210 15.97 14.49 -4.67
CA ARG A 210 16.94 15.48 -5.17
C ARG A 210 18.32 14.86 -5.40
N GLU A 211 18.74 13.96 -4.52
CA GLU A 211 20.05 13.30 -4.52
C GLU A 211 20.16 12.31 -5.69
N GLU A 212 19.05 11.70 -6.08
CA GLU A 212 18.96 10.76 -7.20
C GLU A 212 18.74 11.45 -8.55
N ALA A 213 18.20 12.67 -8.54
CA ALA A 213 17.92 13.44 -9.74
C ALA A 213 19.20 13.79 -10.53
N ASP A 214 19.04 13.87 -11.85
CA ASP A 214 20.05 14.45 -12.73
C ASP A 214 19.99 15.98 -12.72
N LEU A 215 18.77 16.51 -12.57
CA LEU A 215 18.46 17.92 -12.41
C LEU A 215 17.34 18.08 -11.37
N SER A 216 17.50 19.03 -10.46
CA SER A 216 16.46 19.43 -9.51
C SER A 216 16.29 20.94 -9.64
N THR A 217 15.04 21.39 -9.79
CA THR A 217 14.66 22.80 -9.81
C THR A 217 13.54 23.03 -8.82
N SER A 218 13.38 24.27 -8.37
CA SER A 218 12.33 24.64 -7.44
C SER A 218 11.78 26.03 -7.71
N TYR A 219 10.50 26.23 -7.38
CA TYR A 219 9.84 27.53 -7.50
C TYR A 219 8.79 27.67 -6.39
N THR A 220 8.67 28.86 -5.80
CA THR A 220 7.65 29.13 -4.77
C THR A 220 6.52 29.95 -5.37
N PHE A 221 5.32 29.38 -5.35
CA PHE A 221 4.09 30.02 -5.82
C PHE A 221 3.38 30.68 -4.65
N ASN A 222 2.90 31.92 -4.84
CA ASN A 222 1.97 32.56 -3.92
C ASN A 222 0.55 32.06 -4.17
N ALA A 223 0.34 30.76 -3.95
CA ALA A 223 -0.94 30.08 -4.08
C ALA A 223 -0.96 28.81 -3.21
N LEU A 224 -2.14 28.39 -2.75
CA LEU A 224 -2.30 27.18 -1.95
C LEU A 224 -2.02 25.88 -2.74
N PRO A 225 -1.60 24.77 -2.08
CA PRO A 225 -1.24 23.54 -2.78
C PRO A 225 -2.33 22.98 -3.70
N PRO A 226 -3.64 23.02 -3.37
CA PRO A 226 -4.69 22.57 -4.27
C PRO A 226 -4.80 23.39 -5.57
N VAL A 227 -4.58 24.71 -5.50
CA VAL A 227 -4.62 25.60 -6.68
C VAL A 227 -3.46 25.28 -7.61
N VAL A 228 -2.26 25.19 -7.03
CA VAL A 228 -1.03 24.84 -7.75
C VAL A 228 -1.11 23.43 -8.35
N TRP A 229 -1.61 22.47 -7.58
CA TRP A 229 -1.84 21.10 -8.02
C TRP A 229 -2.75 21.02 -9.24
N ASP A 230 -3.88 21.73 -9.22
CA ASP A 230 -4.85 21.72 -10.31
C ASP A 230 -4.24 22.31 -11.61
N TRP A 231 -3.52 23.42 -11.49
CA TRP A 231 -2.75 24.00 -12.59
C TRP A 231 -1.65 23.09 -13.14
N LEU A 232 -1.02 22.30 -12.27
CA LEU A 232 0.01 21.33 -12.66
C LEU A 232 -0.57 20.05 -13.28
N THR A 233 -1.83 19.70 -13.04
CA THR A 233 -2.33 18.35 -13.33
C THR A 233 -3.50 18.32 -14.32
N ASP A 234 -4.29 19.38 -14.45
CA ASP A 234 -5.35 19.46 -15.46
C ASP A 234 -4.74 19.71 -16.86
N PRO A 235 -4.90 18.77 -17.82
CA PRO A 235 -4.42 18.94 -19.20
C PRO A 235 -4.92 20.22 -19.87
N ARG A 236 -6.16 20.65 -19.55
CA ARG A 236 -6.78 21.86 -20.10
C ARG A 236 -6.12 23.12 -19.57
N LYS A 237 -5.59 23.09 -18.34
CA LYS A 237 -4.85 24.21 -17.74
C LYS A 237 -3.40 24.25 -18.21
N ARG A 238 -2.78 23.07 -18.39
CA ARG A 238 -1.39 22.94 -18.85
C ARG A 238 -1.08 23.64 -20.17
N LYS A 239 -2.01 23.67 -21.12
CA LYS A 239 -1.85 24.37 -22.41
C LYS A 239 -1.60 25.89 -22.26
N HIS A 240 -1.98 26.49 -21.12
CA HIS A 240 -1.87 27.93 -20.90
C HIS A 240 -0.49 28.36 -20.36
N TRP A 241 0.29 27.45 -19.78
CA TRP A 241 1.59 27.77 -19.19
C TRP A 241 2.75 26.92 -19.73
N VAL A 242 2.46 25.82 -20.43
CA VAL A 242 3.45 25.06 -21.21
C VAL A 242 3.20 25.29 -22.70
N PRO A 243 4.05 26.08 -23.39
CA PRO A 243 3.93 26.34 -24.83
C PRO A 243 3.85 25.03 -25.62
N HIS A 244 2.98 25.00 -26.63
CA HIS A 244 2.80 23.87 -27.54
C HIS A 244 2.37 22.55 -26.86
N SER A 245 1.94 22.59 -25.60
CA SER A 245 1.34 21.45 -24.91
C SER A 245 -0.11 21.27 -25.37
N ASN A 246 -0.36 20.19 -26.12
CA ASN A 246 -1.71 19.76 -26.49
C ASN A 246 -1.92 18.33 -26.02
N LEU A 247 -2.22 18.19 -24.73
CA LEU A 247 -2.39 16.90 -24.06
C LEU A 247 -3.83 16.39 -24.21
N SER A 248 -3.98 15.23 -24.82
CA SER A 248 -5.23 14.46 -24.84
C SER A 248 -5.09 13.19 -23.99
N VAL A 249 -6.18 12.75 -23.38
CA VAL A 249 -6.21 11.50 -22.60
C VAL A 249 -6.09 10.32 -23.57
N GLU A 250 -5.04 9.51 -23.41
CA GLU A 250 -4.86 8.24 -24.14
C GLU A 250 -5.46 7.08 -23.33
N GLN A 251 -5.19 7.06 -22.01
CA GLN A 251 -5.68 6.04 -21.10
C GLN A 251 -5.96 6.67 -19.72
N GLN A 252 -7.11 6.38 -19.14
CA GLN A 252 -7.47 6.83 -17.79
C GLN A 252 -8.33 5.76 -17.10
N PRO A 253 -7.71 4.84 -16.34
CA PRO A 253 -8.43 3.76 -15.67
C PRO A 253 -9.56 4.31 -14.80
N LEU A 254 -10.76 3.75 -14.96
CA LEU A 254 -11.96 4.12 -14.17
C LEU A 254 -12.33 5.61 -14.25
N GLY A 255 -11.87 6.34 -15.27
CA GLY A 255 -12.16 7.77 -15.46
C GLY A 255 -11.52 8.68 -14.40
N ARG A 256 -10.51 8.21 -13.65
CA ARG A 256 -9.80 8.99 -12.63
C ARG A 256 -8.32 9.10 -12.95
N THR A 257 -7.75 10.28 -12.70
CA THR A 257 -6.29 10.48 -12.77
C THR A 257 -5.60 9.81 -11.60
N GLY A 258 -4.61 8.97 -11.90
CA GLY A 258 -3.84 8.18 -10.95
C GLY A 258 -2.76 7.34 -11.67
N PRO A 259 -2.08 6.41 -10.98
CA PRO A 259 -1.11 5.52 -11.63
C PRO A 259 -1.70 4.81 -12.85
N SER A 260 -0.90 4.62 -13.89
CA SER A 260 -1.27 4.09 -15.21
C SER A 260 -2.17 5.01 -16.06
N THR A 261 -2.44 6.25 -15.64
CA THR A 261 -3.03 7.26 -16.53
C THR A 261 -1.99 7.70 -17.56
N ARG A 262 -2.37 7.78 -18.83
CA ARG A 262 -1.52 8.21 -19.94
C ARG A 262 -2.14 9.37 -20.70
N TYR A 263 -1.35 10.41 -20.93
CA TYR A 263 -1.67 11.53 -21.82
C TYR A 263 -0.76 11.47 -23.05
N HIS A 264 -1.31 11.75 -24.22
CA HIS A 264 -0.56 11.93 -25.46
C HIS A 264 -0.51 13.41 -25.81
N CYS A 265 0.69 13.93 -26.08
CA CYS A 265 0.87 15.30 -26.58
C CYS A 265 0.96 15.29 -28.11
N SER A 266 -0.07 15.81 -28.79
CA SER A 266 -0.13 15.76 -30.26
C SER A 266 0.98 16.57 -30.94
N THR A 267 1.50 17.62 -30.29
CA THR A 267 2.50 18.53 -30.90
C THR A 267 3.91 17.98 -30.81
N SER A 268 4.24 17.29 -29.71
CA SER A 268 5.59 16.78 -29.45
C SER A 268 5.70 15.28 -29.65
N ASP A 269 4.59 14.59 -29.83
CA ASP A 269 4.48 13.13 -29.89
C ASP A 269 5.14 12.45 -28.68
N VAL A 270 4.87 13.00 -27.49
CA VAL A 270 5.35 12.50 -26.20
C VAL A 270 4.16 11.90 -25.46
N ILE A 271 4.38 10.74 -24.84
CA ILE A 271 3.44 10.09 -23.94
C ILE A 271 3.87 10.41 -22.51
N GLU A 272 2.97 10.96 -21.72
CA GLU A 272 3.13 11.16 -20.28
C GLU A 272 2.37 10.06 -19.55
N GLU A 273 3.08 9.22 -18.79
CA GLU A 273 2.50 8.15 -17.99
C GLU A 273 2.68 8.45 -16.51
N ILE A 274 1.58 8.50 -15.74
CA ILE A 274 1.61 8.66 -14.29
C ILE A 274 1.97 7.31 -13.64
N VAL A 275 2.97 7.30 -12.77
CA VAL A 275 3.45 6.09 -12.09
C VAL A 275 3.30 6.15 -10.56
N ASP A 276 3.18 7.34 -9.99
CA ASP A 276 2.77 7.53 -8.59
C ASP A 276 1.97 8.84 -8.49
N TRP A 277 0.95 8.84 -7.63
CA TRP A 277 -0.03 9.91 -7.53
C TRP A 277 -0.44 10.11 -6.07
N ARG A 278 0.06 11.17 -5.44
CA ARG A 278 -0.29 11.56 -4.07
C ARG A 278 -0.83 12.99 -4.10
N PRO A 279 -2.16 13.16 -4.25
CA PRO A 279 -2.81 14.47 -4.35
C PRO A 279 -2.28 15.48 -3.34
N PHE A 280 -1.94 16.67 -3.84
CA PHE A 280 -1.41 17.81 -3.09
C PHE A 280 -0.04 17.63 -2.43
N LYS A 281 0.57 16.45 -2.54
CA LYS A 281 1.92 16.16 -2.02
C LYS A 281 2.92 15.99 -3.14
N TYR A 282 2.69 15.03 -4.03
CA TYR A 282 3.53 14.86 -5.21
C TYR A 282 2.87 13.97 -6.26
N TYR A 283 3.39 14.01 -7.48
CA TYR A 283 3.17 12.96 -8.47
C TYR A 283 4.46 12.67 -9.23
N THR A 284 4.56 11.45 -9.76
CA THR A 284 5.68 11.04 -10.60
C THR A 284 5.18 10.56 -11.93
N VAL A 285 5.82 11.03 -13.00
CA VAL A 285 5.49 10.69 -14.38
C VAL A 285 6.72 10.21 -15.13
N TYR A 286 6.49 9.39 -16.14
CA TYR A 286 7.42 9.20 -17.24
C TYR A 286 6.98 10.02 -18.45
N LEU A 287 7.93 10.75 -19.05
CA LEU A 287 7.80 11.29 -20.39
C LEU A 287 8.52 10.35 -21.36
N ILE A 288 7.77 9.78 -22.30
CA ILE A 288 8.21 8.73 -23.21
C ILE A 288 8.11 9.24 -24.65
N LYS A 289 9.20 9.14 -25.40
CA LYS A 289 9.24 9.40 -26.85
C LYS A 289 10.15 8.39 -27.54
N GLY A 290 9.56 7.39 -28.21
CA GLY A 290 10.31 6.26 -28.76
C GLY A 290 11.11 5.54 -27.66
N ARG A 291 12.44 5.47 -27.80
CA ARG A 291 13.35 4.90 -26.79
C ARG A 291 13.76 5.87 -25.68
N PHE A 292 13.40 7.15 -25.79
CA PHE A 292 13.73 8.15 -24.78
C PHE A 292 12.70 8.13 -23.66
N LYS A 293 13.18 8.02 -22.42
CA LYS A 293 12.37 8.01 -21.21
C LYS A 293 12.97 8.92 -20.15
N ILE A 294 12.19 9.88 -19.65
CA ILE A 294 12.58 10.78 -18.55
C ILE A 294 11.56 10.60 -17.42
N MET A 295 12.06 10.39 -16.20
CA MET A 295 11.25 10.40 -14.99
C MET A 295 11.22 11.81 -14.40
N ILE A 296 10.04 12.27 -14.03
CA ILE A 296 9.86 13.57 -13.36
C ILE A 296 9.00 13.36 -12.12
N THR A 297 9.50 13.80 -10.97
CA THR A 297 8.70 13.92 -9.75
C THR A 297 8.43 15.39 -9.46
N SER A 298 7.15 15.70 -9.30
CA SER A 298 6.65 17.02 -8.94
C SER A 298 6.19 17.00 -7.50
N GLU A 299 6.98 17.54 -6.59
CA GLU A 299 6.70 17.60 -5.16
C GLU A 299 6.20 19.00 -4.78
N LEU A 300 5.17 19.06 -3.94
CA LEU A 300 4.53 20.26 -3.44
C LEU A 300 4.70 20.28 -1.91
N GLU A 301 5.29 21.35 -1.41
CA GLU A 301 5.55 21.57 0.00
C GLU A 301 4.88 22.89 0.41
N PRO A 302 3.90 22.88 1.33
CA PRO A 302 3.30 24.12 1.82
C PRO A 302 4.32 24.95 2.58
N VAL A 303 4.36 26.25 2.32
CA VAL A 303 5.22 27.24 2.99
C VAL A 303 4.39 28.46 3.41
N GLU A 304 4.90 29.30 4.32
CA GLU A 304 4.16 30.45 4.85
C GLU A 304 3.57 31.37 3.76
N SER A 305 4.31 31.56 2.67
CA SER A 305 3.93 32.41 1.53
C SER A 305 3.23 31.69 0.39
N GLY A 306 2.84 30.41 0.54
CA GLY A 306 2.10 29.65 -0.47
C GLY A 306 2.60 28.20 -0.62
N THR A 307 3.02 27.81 -1.81
CA THR A 307 3.46 26.44 -2.12
C THR A 307 4.82 26.43 -2.79
N HIS A 308 5.79 25.75 -2.19
CA HIS A 308 7.07 25.46 -2.80
C HIS A 308 6.97 24.20 -3.63
N ILE A 309 7.28 24.28 -4.93
CA ILE A 309 7.36 23.12 -5.81
C ILE A 309 8.81 22.74 -6.01
N ARG A 310 9.09 21.44 -5.91
CA ARG A 310 10.35 20.84 -6.31
C ARG A 310 10.11 19.89 -7.49
N TRP A 311 10.85 20.12 -8.57
CA TRP A 311 10.84 19.31 -9.79
C TRP A 311 12.15 18.57 -9.93
N ASN A 312 12.10 17.26 -9.69
CA ASN A 312 13.23 16.37 -9.85
C ASN A 312 13.10 15.62 -11.17
N MET A 313 14.15 15.65 -12.00
CA MET A 313 14.18 15.02 -13.32
C MET A 313 15.37 14.06 -13.43
N LYS A 314 15.14 12.88 -13.99
CA LYS A 314 16.18 11.87 -14.25
C LYS A 314 15.94 11.22 -15.59
N TRP A 315 17.00 11.06 -16.37
CA TRP A 315 16.94 10.30 -17.61
C TRP A 315 17.06 8.80 -17.33
N CYS A 316 16.21 7.99 -17.96
CA CYS A 316 16.06 6.56 -17.69
C CYS A 316 16.59 5.66 -18.82
N GLY A 317 17.54 6.14 -19.62
CA GLY A 317 18.14 5.34 -20.69
C GLY A 317 19.37 4.53 -20.24
N PRO A 318 19.95 3.73 -21.15
CA PRO A 318 20.99 2.74 -20.82
C PRO A 318 22.38 3.34 -20.59
N LEU A 319 22.58 4.65 -20.79
CA LEU A 319 23.88 5.30 -20.59
C LEU A 319 24.09 5.64 -19.11
N SER A 320 25.35 5.80 -18.71
CA SER A 320 25.69 6.14 -17.33
C SER A 320 25.22 7.55 -16.93
N ARG A 321 25.10 7.79 -15.62
CA ARG A 321 24.65 9.07 -15.03
C ARG A 321 25.49 10.29 -15.47
N MET A 322 26.76 10.08 -15.83
CA MET A 322 27.63 11.14 -16.36
C MET A 322 27.16 11.69 -17.72
N ILE A 323 26.51 10.86 -18.53
CA ILE A 323 25.94 11.25 -19.83
C ILE A 323 24.47 11.66 -19.67
N GLY A 324 23.74 11.06 -18.73
CA GLY A 324 22.34 11.42 -18.42
C GLY A 324 22.16 12.88 -17.98
N ARG A 325 23.05 13.40 -17.12
CA ARG A 325 23.00 14.79 -16.62
C ARG A 325 23.01 15.88 -17.70
N PRO A 326 23.98 15.93 -18.63
CA PRO A 326 23.98 16.94 -19.69
C PRO A 326 22.76 16.80 -20.61
N VAL A 327 22.29 15.58 -20.88
CA VAL A 327 21.08 15.32 -21.67
C VAL A 327 19.85 15.89 -20.95
N THR A 328 19.63 15.56 -19.67
CA THR A 328 18.50 16.07 -18.87
C THR A 328 18.51 17.59 -18.80
N ARG A 329 19.68 18.22 -18.60
CA ARG A 329 19.81 19.69 -18.59
C ARG A 329 19.50 20.33 -19.93
N PHE A 330 19.95 19.73 -21.04
CA PHE A 330 19.64 20.22 -22.37
C PHE A 330 18.12 20.20 -22.63
N PHE A 331 17.44 19.10 -22.31
CA PHE A 331 15.99 19.01 -22.44
C PHE A 331 15.25 19.99 -21.52
N ALA A 332 15.64 20.08 -20.24
CA ALA A 332 15.05 21.01 -19.28
C ALA A 332 15.12 22.48 -19.75
N ASN A 333 16.29 22.93 -20.21
CA ASN A 333 16.49 24.34 -20.56
C ASN A 333 16.01 24.68 -21.98
N LYS A 334 16.27 23.84 -22.98
CA LYS A 334 15.95 24.15 -24.38
C LYS A 334 14.55 23.69 -24.82
N LYS A 335 14.01 22.64 -24.21
CA LYS A 335 12.70 22.06 -24.59
C LYS A 335 11.58 22.41 -23.63
N PHE A 336 11.85 22.46 -22.33
CA PHE A 336 10.81 22.73 -21.32
C PHE A 336 10.76 24.18 -20.85
N GLN A 337 11.72 25.05 -21.20
CA GLN A 337 11.75 26.48 -20.82
C GLN A 337 11.29 26.70 -19.36
N LEU A 338 11.81 25.86 -18.45
CA LEU A 338 11.21 25.64 -17.12
C LEU A 338 10.98 26.93 -16.33
N LYS A 339 11.96 27.84 -16.38
CA LYS A 339 11.89 29.11 -15.67
C LYS A 339 10.74 29.99 -16.19
N GLU A 340 10.68 30.22 -17.49
CA GLU A 340 9.66 31.04 -18.15
C GLU A 340 8.25 30.44 -17.96
N ASN A 341 8.14 29.12 -18.04
CA ASN A 341 6.87 28.42 -17.86
C ASN A 341 6.39 28.48 -16.41
N PHE A 342 7.27 28.35 -15.41
CA PHE A 342 6.90 28.52 -14.01
C PHE A 342 6.55 29.96 -13.65
N GLU A 343 7.26 30.95 -14.19
CA GLU A 343 6.90 32.36 -14.02
C GLU A 343 5.51 32.66 -14.60
N ARG A 344 5.20 32.12 -15.78
CA ARG A 344 3.87 32.22 -16.39
C ARG A 344 2.79 31.51 -15.57
N LEU A 345 3.10 30.32 -15.04
CA LEU A 345 2.20 29.60 -14.15
C LEU A 345 1.93 30.38 -12.86
N ALA A 346 2.94 31.04 -12.30
CA ALA A 346 2.82 31.83 -11.09
C ALA A 346 1.87 33.01 -11.27
N GLN A 347 1.94 33.70 -12.42
CA GLN A 347 1.00 34.76 -12.78
C GLN A 347 -0.44 34.22 -12.85
N LEU A 348 -0.64 33.10 -13.56
CA LEU A 348 -1.96 32.49 -13.72
C LEU A 348 -2.54 31.94 -12.41
N ALA A 349 -1.71 31.40 -11.53
CA ALA A 349 -2.14 30.91 -10.22
C ALA A 349 -2.50 32.06 -9.26
N ALA A 350 -1.76 33.16 -9.30
CA ALA A 350 -2.02 34.34 -8.48
C ALA A 350 -3.32 35.07 -8.89
N ASP A 351 -3.66 35.08 -10.18
CA ASP A 351 -4.89 35.71 -10.67
C ASP A 351 -6.17 34.97 -10.24
N VAL A 352 -6.08 33.67 -9.91
CA VAL A 352 -7.21 32.89 -9.35
C VAL A 352 -7.45 33.24 -7.86
N GLU A 353 -6.43 33.72 -7.15
CA GLU A 353 -6.55 34.15 -5.74
C GLU A 353 -7.03 35.60 -5.57
N LYS A 354 -7.27 36.38 -6.65
CA LYS A 354 -7.95 37.67 -6.50
C LYS A 354 -9.41 37.40 -6.12
N PRO A 355 -9.83 37.65 -4.88
CA PRO A 355 -11.19 37.37 -4.49
C PRO A 355 -12.10 38.35 -5.23
N GLU A 356 -13.05 37.85 -6.00
CA GLU A 356 -14.06 38.70 -6.66
C GLU A 356 -14.93 39.43 -5.64
N ARG A 357 -14.95 39.00 -4.37
CA ARG A 357 -15.70 39.62 -3.27
C ARG A 357 -14.93 39.64 -1.94
N PRO A 358 -15.12 40.67 -1.09
CA PRO A 358 -14.41 40.82 0.19
C PRO A 358 -14.54 39.64 1.19
N GLY A 359 -15.58 38.81 1.06
CA GLY A 359 -15.84 37.68 1.98
C GLY A 359 -14.89 36.48 1.82
N ASP A 360 -14.29 36.29 0.64
CA ASP A 360 -13.47 35.11 0.35
C ASP A 360 -12.05 35.21 0.95
N ALA A 361 -11.59 36.42 1.25
CA ALA A 361 -10.32 36.67 1.93
C ALA A 361 -10.29 36.11 3.37
N ALA A 362 -11.44 36.10 4.06
CA ALA A 362 -11.56 35.55 5.42
C ALA A 362 -11.45 34.01 5.43
N ALA A 363 -11.97 33.33 4.41
CA ALA A 363 -11.90 31.88 4.28
C ALA A 363 -10.48 31.39 3.92
N ALA A 364 -9.76 32.13 3.07
CA ALA A 364 -8.36 31.84 2.74
C ALA A 364 -7.44 32.00 3.96
N SER A 365 -7.70 32.99 4.82
CA SER A 365 -6.97 33.20 6.07
C SER A 365 -7.20 32.05 7.07
N ALA A 366 -8.45 31.60 7.24
CA ALA A 366 -8.78 30.47 8.13
C ALA A 366 -8.14 29.14 7.68
N TYR A 367 -8.06 28.89 6.36
CA TYR A 367 -7.37 27.71 5.83
C TYR A 367 -5.86 27.73 6.13
N ARG A 368 -5.19 28.88 5.97
CA ARG A 368 -3.76 29.04 6.30
C ARG A 368 -3.47 28.76 7.77
N SER A 369 -4.31 29.26 8.69
CA SER A 369 -4.18 29.01 10.13
C SER A 369 -4.36 27.52 10.51
N SER A 370 -5.26 26.81 9.83
CA SER A 370 -5.52 25.39 10.11
C SER A 370 -4.40 24.42 9.68
N GLN A 371 -3.52 24.86 8.77
CA GLN A 371 -2.40 24.05 8.26
C GLN A 371 -1.11 24.30 9.04
N SER A 372 -0.90 25.52 9.58
CA SER A 372 0.26 25.83 10.43
C SER A 372 0.25 25.10 11.77
N GLU A 373 -0.92 24.73 12.30
CA GLU A 373 -1.04 23.97 13.56
C GLU A 373 -0.68 22.48 13.45
N LYS A 374 -0.35 21.96 12.25
CA LYS A 374 -0.07 20.53 12.02
C LYS A 374 1.40 20.16 11.76
N MET A 375 2.36 21.06 11.98
CA MET A 375 3.78 20.69 11.99
C MET A 375 4.29 20.61 13.44
N PRO A 376 4.67 19.43 13.97
CA PRO A 376 5.48 19.38 15.19
C PRO A 376 6.91 19.79 14.84
N GLY A 377 7.50 20.60 15.71
CA GLY A 377 8.91 21.01 15.62
C GLY A 377 9.90 19.89 15.87
#